data_AF-A0AA95MER4-F1
#
_entry.id   AF-A0AA95MER4-F1
#
_cell.length_a   1.000
_cell.length_b   1.000
_cell.length_c   1.000
_cell.angle_alpha   90.00
_cell.angle_beta   90.00
_cell.angle_gamma   90.00
#
_symmetry.space_group_name_H-M   'P 1'
#
loop_
_entity.id
_entity.type
_entity.pdbx_description
1 polymer ?
#
loop_
_entity_poly.entity_id
_entity_poly.type
_entity_poly.pdbx_seq_one_letter_code
_entity_poly.pdbx_strand_id
1 'polypeptide(L)'
;MNKLKEFYRDMLFRLFGIKAKNVGWTTFAPLKIVPEYTVDLEKGQVTGVVKHNEKVYLTVIVNVLNEKTVAKGSLRRILKYTKPFKKHNYIEIIKGEAEYLIENKITNPKEHYDKFFN
;
A
#
# COMPACT_ATOMS: atom_id res chain seq x y z
N MET A 1 38.02 20.91 -24.63
CA MET A 1 36.79 21.71 -24.79
C MET A 1 35.76 21.53 -23.64
N ASN A 2 36.14 20.98 -22.47
CA ASN A 2 35.17 20.66 -21.38
C ASN A 2 35.32 21.50 -20.09
N LYS A 3 36.51 21.99 -19.76
CA LYS A 3 36.75 22.74 -18.50
C LYS A 3 35.97 24.05 -18.41
N LEU A 4 35.86 24.78 -19.52
CA LEU A 4 35.11 26.04 -19.57
C LEU A 4 33.62 25.81 -19.35
N LYS A 5 33.07 24.73 -19.91
CA LYS A 5 31.67 24.34 -19.76
C LYS A 5 31.35 23.89 -18.32
N GLU A 6 32.28 23.18 -17.68
CA GLU A 6 32.18 22.82 -16.26
C GLU A 6 32.23 24.03 -15.34
N PHE A 7 33.12 24.99 -15.61
CA PHE A 7 33.24 26.22 -14.84
C PHE A 7 31.97 27.07 -14.91
N TYR A 8 31.40 27.28 -16.10
CA TYR A 8 30.12 27.98 -16.24
C TYR A 8 28.98 27.23 -15.54
N ARG A 9 28.99 25.90 -15.58
CA ARG A 9 27.98 25.08 -14.91
C ARG A 9 28.06 25.23 -13.39
N ASP A 10 29.26 25.15 -12.80
CA ASP A 10 29.47 25.33 -11.36
C ASP A 10 29.13 26.76 -10.91
N MET A 11 29.51 27.76 -11.71
CA MET A 11 29.14 29.15 -11.47
C MET A 11 27.62 29.36 -11.50
N LEU A 12 26.92 28.77 -12.48
CA LEU A 12 25.46 28.83 -12.56
C LEU A 12 24.77 28.10 -11.39
N PHE A 13 25.32 26.96 -10.95
CA PHE A 13 24.85 26.25 -9.75
C PHE A 13 25.00 27.11 -8.49
N ARG A 14 26.14 27.79 -8.33
CA ARG A 14 26.44 28.65 -7.17
C ARG A 14 25.65 29.96 -7.14
N LEU A 15 25.51 30.65 -8.28
CA LEU A 15 24.83 31.95 -8.36
C LEU A 15 23.30 31.82 -8.38
N PHE A 16 22.76 30.86 -9.12
CA PHE A 16 21.31 30.77 -9.35
C PHE A 16 20.64 29.65 -8.55
N GLY A 17 21.40 28.90 -7.74
CA GLY A 17 20.86 27.85 -6.88
C GLY A 17 20.06 26.79 -7.64
N ILE A 18 20.44 26.51 -8.90
CA ILE A 18 19.76 25.56 -9.78
C ILE A 18 19.96 24.15 -9.20
N LYS A 19 19.18 23.77 -8.19
CA LYS A 19 19.22 22.41 -7.64
C LYS A 19 18.81 21.43 -8.74
N ALA A 20 19.48 20.28 -8.80
CA ALA A 20 19.06 19.19 -9.68
C ALA A 20 17.57 18.90 -9.41
N LYS A 21 16.73 18.97 -10.46
CA LYS A 21 15.27 18.80 -10.36
C LYS A 21 14.82 17.41 -9.85
N ASN A 22 15.75 16.47 -9.68
CA ASN A 22 15.47 15.06 -9.43
C ASN A 22 15.87 14.59 -8.02
N VAL A 23 15.65 15.42 -6.99
CA VAL A 23 15.74 14.94 -5.59
C VAL A 23 14.32 14.59 -5.13
N GLY A 24 13.91 13.35 -5.37
CA GLY A 24 12.68 12.79 -4.83
C GLY A 24 12.92 12.26 -3.42
N TRP A 25 12.00 12.56 -2.49
CA TRP A 25 12.02 11.99 -1.15
C TRP A 25 10.91 10.96 -1.04
N THR A 26 11.24 9.76 -0.58
CA THR A 26 10.25 8.72 -0.26
C THR A 26 10.07 8.66 1.24
N THR A 27 8.83 8.78 1.72
CA THR A 27 8.50 8.61 3.13
C THR A 27 7.85 7.25 3.34
N PHE A 28 8.46 6.41 4.18
CA PHE A 28 7.83 5.18 4.64
C PHE A 28 6.94 5.47 5.85
N ALA A 29 5.72 4.92 5.84
CA ALA A 29 4.80 5.01 6.97
C ALA A 29 4.23 3.62 7.26
N PRO A 30 4.30 3.11 8.50
CA PRO A 30 3.70 1.82 8.82
C PRO A 30 2.17 1.91 8.86
N LEU A 31 1.51 0.83 8.45
CA LEU A 31 0.07 0.67 8.64
C LEU A 31 -0.23 0.46 10.13
N LYS A 32 -1.00 1.38 10.72
CA LYS A 32 -1.42 1.27 12.13
C LYS A 32 -2.58 0.30 12.33
N ILE A 33 -3.38 0.08 11.29
CA ILE A 33 -4.49 -0.86 11.28
C ILE A 33 -4.24 -1.82 10.14
N VAL A 34 -3.92 -3.06 10.48
CA VAL A 34 -3.69 -4.13 9.51
C VAL A 34 -5.04 -4.75 9.12
N PRO A 35 -5.35 -4.92 7.83
CA PRO A 35 -6.55 -5.64 7.42
C PRO A 35 -6.47 -7.12 7.83
N GLU A 36 -7.60 -7.67 8.26
CA GLU A 36 -7.76 -9.11 8.44
C GLU A 36 -8.27 -9.73 7.14
N TYR A 37 -7.74 -10.90 6.78
CA TYR A 37 -8.04 -11.54 5.51
C TYR A 37 -8.78 -12.86 5.70
N THR A 38 -9.76 -13.10 4.84
CA THR A 38 -10.44 -14.39 4.69
C THR A 38 -10.35 -14.81 3.23
N VAL A 39 -9.90 -16.04 2.97
CA VAL A 39 -9.62 -16.54 1.62
C VAL A 39 -10.58 -17.65 1.27
N ASP A 40 -11.21 -17.55 0.11
CA ASP A 40 -11.99 -18.59 -0.54
C ASP A 40 -11.27 -18.97 -1.85
N LEU A 41 -10.46 -20.03 -1.79
CA LEU A 41 -9.68 -20.49 -2.94
C LEU A 41 -10.57 -21.04 -4.07
N GLU A 42 -11.69 -21.68 -3.74
CA GLU A 42 -12.60 -22.26 -4.74
C GLU A 42 -13.22 -21.17 -5.62
N LYS A 43 -13.59 -20.04 -5.02
CA LYS A 43 -14.13 -18.88 -5.74
C LYS A 43 -13.06 -17.89 -6.22
N GLY A 44 -11.78 -18.12 -5.87
CA GLY A 44 -10.69 -17.17 -6.12
C GLY A 44 -10.97 -15.79 -5.51
N GLN A 45 -11.57 -15.77 -4.31
CA GLN A 45 -12.06 -14.57 -3.66
C GLN A 45 -11.37 -14.35 -2.32
N VAL A 46 -10.93 -13.13 -2.08
CA VAL A 46 -10.35 -12.70 -0.80
C VAL A 46 -11.18 -11.55 -0.24
N THR A 47 -11.48 -11.62 1.05
CA THR A 47 -12.17 -10.57 1.78
C THR A 47 -11.21 -9.96 2.79
N GLY A 48 -10.81 -8.71 2.56
CA GLY A 48 -10.05 -7.90 3.51
C GLY A 48 -10.96 -7.03 4.36
N VAL A 49 -10.80 -7.08 5.68
CA VAL A 49 -11.63 -6.34 6.64
C VAL A 49 -10.75 -5.43 7.49
N VAL A 50 -11.04 -4.14 7.48
CA VAL A 50 -10.37 -3.15 8.34
C VAL A 50 -11.21 -2.94 9.59
N LYS A 51 -10.70 -3.43 10.72
CA LYS A 51 -11.34 -3.34 12.03
C LYS A 51 -10.60 -2.40 12.96
N HIS A 52 -11.33 -1.72 13.83
CA HIS A 52 -10.76 -0.94 14.93
C HIS A 52 -11.71 -0.98 16.12
N ASN A 53 -11.21 -1.33 17.30
CA ASN A 53 -12.04 -1.57 18.50
C ASN A 53 -13.24 -2.48 18.18
N GLU A 54 -12.96 -3.64 17.56
CA GLU A 54 -13.94 -4.67 17.16
C GLU A 54 -15.01 -4.25 16.13
N LYS A 55 -15.02 -2.98 15.71
CA LYS A 55 -15.94 -2.46 14.70
C LYS A 55 -15.32 -2.53 13.31
N VAL A 56 -16.09 -3.03 12.35
CA VAL A 56 -15.73 -3.05 10.92
C VAL A 56 -16.01 -1.70 10.30
N TYR A 57 -14.99 -1.10 9.68
CA TYR A 57 -15.11 0.21 9.02
C TYR A 57 -15.03 0.11 7.50
N LEU A 58 -14.23 -0.82 6.98
CA LEU A 58 -14.09 -1.07 5.55
C LEU A 58 -14.03 -2.58 5.31
N THR A 59 -14.78 -3.04 4.33
CA THR A 59 -14.72 -4.40 3.82
C THR A 59 -14.43 -4.32 2.33
N VAL A 60 -13.39 -5.00 1.88
CA VAL A 60 -12.99 -5.06 0.48
C VAL A 60 -13.04 -6.53 0.06
N ILE A 61 -13.88 -6.83 -0.92
CA ILE A 61 -13.99 -8.15 -1.52
C ILE A 61 -13.31 -8.08 -2.87
N VAL A 62 -12.25 -8.86 -3.04
CA VAL A 62 -11.48 -8.96 -4.28
C VAL A 62 -11.73 -10.34 -4.86
N ASN A 63 -12.30 -10.40 -6.06
CA ASN A 63 -12.35 -11.60 -6.86
C ASN A 63 -11.22 -11.51 -7.88
N VAL A 64 -10.17 -12.32 -7.68
CA VAL A 64 -8.95 -12.28 -8.49
C VAL A 64 -9.22 -12.82 -9.89
N LEU A 65 -10.02 -13.89 -10.00
CA LEU A 65 -10.35 -14.53 -11.28
C LEU A 65 -11.10 -13.62 -12.26
N ASN A 66 -11.99 -12.76 -11.73
CA ASN A 66 -12.81 -11.86 -12.52
C ASN A 66 -12.31 -10.41 -12.49
N GLU A 67 -11.17 -10.15 -11.85
CA GLU A 67 -10.60 -8.81 -11.62
C GLU A 67 -11.59 -7.80 -10.99
N LYS A 68 -12.58 -8.31 -10.25
CA LYS A 68 -13.65 -7.50 -9.66
C LYS A 68 -13.34 -7.18 -8.22
N THR A 69 -13.37 -5.89 -7.87
CA THR A 69 -13.19 -5.43 -6.50
C THR A 69 -14.43 -4.66 -6.03
N VAL A 70 -15.00 -5.07 -4.91
CA VAL A 70 -16.15 -4.42 -4.28
C VAL A 70 -15.75 -3.94 -2.90
N ALA A 71 -15.79 -2.63 -2.68
CA ALA A 71 -15.44 -2.02 -1.39
C ALA A 71 -16.67 -1.39 -0.71
N LYS A 72 -17.02 -1.88 0.47
CA LYS A 72 -18.13 -1.39 1.29
C LYS A 72 -17.61 -0.72 2.56
N GLY A 73 -18.25 0.37 2.99
CA GLY A 73 -17.89 1.10 4.20
C GLY A 73 -16.98 2.31 3.98
N SER A 74 -16.53 2.91 5.09
CA SER A 74 -15.78 4.16 5.14
C SER A 74 -14.85 4.25 6.35
N LEU A 75 -13.63 4.72 6.11
CA LEU A 75 -12.62 4.97 7.14
C LEU A 75 -12.76 6.35 7.83
N ARG A 76 -13.75 7.17 7.44
CA ARG A 76 -13.89 8.56 7.93
C ARG A 76 -13.89 8.66 9.47
N ARG A 77 -14.51 7.69 10.14
CA ARG A 77 -14.64 7.64 11.60
C ARG A 77 -13.33 7.29 12.32
N ILE A 78 -12.37 6.67 11.62
CA ILE A 78 -11.08 6.24 12.17
C ILE A 78 -9.89 6.91 11.47
N LEU A 79 -10.14 8.03 10.77
CA LEU A 79 -9.14 8.73 9.96
C LEU A 79 -7.87 9.11 10.76
N LYS A 80 -8.01 9.42 12.06
CA LYS A 80 -6.87 9.71 12.95
C LYS A 80 -5.87 8.54 13.01
N TYR A 81 -6.37 7.31 12.97
CA TYR A 81 -5.58 6.09 13.06
C TYR A 81 -5.11 5.59 11.69
N THR A 82 -5.85 5.89 10.63
CA THR A 82 -5.47 5.42 9.28
C THR A 82 -4.47 6.34 8.58
N LYS A 83 -4.34 7.62 8.98
CA LYS A 83 -3.37 8.55 8.38
C LYS A 83 -1.93 7.98 8.41
N PRO A 84 -1.18 8.13 7.30
CA PRO A 84 -1.49 8.91 6.08
C PRO A 84 -2.40 8.19 5.07
N PHE A 85 -2.72 6.92 5.29
CA PHE A 85 -3.46 6.08 4.36
C PHE A 85 -4.95 6.43 4.30
N LYS A 86 -5.45 6.54 3.07
CA LYS A 86 -6.85 6.77 2.74
C LYS A 86 -7.50 5.47 2.26
N LYS A 87 -8.81 5.51 2.04
CA LYS A 87 -9.61 4.34 1.59
C LYS A 87 -9.02 3.66 0.35
N HIS A 88 -8.60 4.42 -0.66
CA HIS A 88 -8.03 3.83 -1.89
C HIS A 88 -6.73 3.07 -1.61
N ASN A 89 -5.86 3.57 -0.73
CA ASN A 89 -4.62 2.87 -0.38
C ASN A 89 -4.92 1.51 0.26
N TYR A 90 -5.90 1.45 1.16
CA TYR A 90 -6.31 0.16 1.74
C TYR A 90 -6.87 -0.80 0.69
N ILE A 91 -7.63 -0.30 -0.30
CA ILE A 91 -8.14 -1.14 -1.39
C ILE A 91 -6.98 -1.69 -2.23
N GLU A 92 -5.98 -0.86 -2.56
CA GLU A 92 -4.78 -1.28 -3.29
C GLU A 92 -3.96 -2.31 -2.52
N ILE A 93 -3.72 -2.07 -1.23
CA ILE A 93 -3.02 -3.01 -0.34
C ILE A 93 -3.75 -4.35 -0.29
N ILE A 94 -5.06 -4.33 -0.07
CA ILE A 94 -5.86 -5.57 0.00
C ILE A 94 -5.89 -6.28 -1.36
N LYS A 95 -5.88 -5.54 -2.47
CA LYS A 95 -5.84 -6.13 -3.82
C LYS A 95 -4.51 -6.88 -4.06
N GLY A 96 -3.38 -6.22 -3.79
CA GLY A 96 -2.08 -6.87 -3.95
C GLY A 96 -1.91 -8.07 -3.03
N GLU A 97 -2.40 -7.97 -1.80
CA GLU A 97 -2.42 -9.10 -0.88
C GLU A 97 -3.30 -10.26 -1.38
N ALA A 98 -4.49 -9.94 -1.92
CA ALA A 98 -5.39 -10.95 -2.46
C ALA A 98 -4.75 -11.73 -3.61
N GLU A 99 -4.06 -11.04 -4.53
CA GLU A 99 -3.31 -11.66 -5.62
C GLU A 99 -2.26 -12.63 -5.07
N TYR A 100 -1.43 -12.18 -4.12
CA TYR A 100 -0.43 -13.02 -3.47
C TYR A 100 -1.02 -14.27 -2.80
N LEU A 101 -2.10 -14.12 -2.03
CA LEU A 101 -2.72 -15.22 -1.30
C LEU A 101 -3.30 -16.29 -2.24
N ILE A 102 -3.94 -15.86 -3.33
CA ILE A 102 -4.50 -16.78 -4.33
C ILE A 102 -3.39 -17.48 -5.12
N GLU A 103 -2.38 -16.75 -5.60
CA GLU A 103 -1.25 -17.30 -6.35
C GLU A 103 -0.51 -18.39 -5.57
N ASN A 104 -0.29 -18.15 -4.28
CA ASN A 104 0.42 -19.08 -3.39
C ASN A 104 -0.50 -20.13 -2.74
N LYS A 105 -1.80 -20.16 -3.09
CA LYS A 105 -2.80 -21.08 -2.53
C LYS A 105 -2.88 -21.05 -0.99
N ILE A 106 -2.71 -19.87 -0.41
CA ILE A 106 -2.73 -19.67 1.04
C ILE A 106 -4.17 -19.57 1.52
N THR A 107 -4.63 -20.56 2.28
CA THR A 107 -5.98 -20.61 2.84
C THR A 107 -6.11 -19.80 4.14
N ASN A 108 -5.06 -19.81 4.97
CA ASN A 108 -5.06 -19.16 6.27
C ASN A 108 -3.92 -18.14 6.36
N PRO A 109 -4.17 -16.86 6.01
CA PRO A 109 -3.15 -15.82 6.01
C PRO A 109 -2.51 -15.61 7.37
N LYS A 110 -3.27 -15.72 8.46
CA LYS A 110 -2.77 -15.51 9.82
C LYS A 110 -1.71 -16.55 10.18
N GLU A 111 -2.04 -17.82 10.00
CA GLU A 111 -1.12 -18.93 10.28
C GLU A 111 0.12 -18.90 9.38
N HIS A 112 -0.05 -18.49 8.11
CA HIS A 112 1.07 -18.29 7.19
C HIS A 112 2.05 -17.28 7.76
N TYR A 113 1.61 -16.08 8.13
CA TYR A 113 2.51 -15.05 8.66
C TYR A 113 3.11 -15.40 10.02
N ASP A 114 2.35 -16.05 10.90
CA ASP A 114 2.87 -16.50 12.20
C ASP A 114 4.02 -17.50 12.03
N LYS A 115 4.09 -18.27 10.94
CA LYS A 115 5.22 -19.19 10.64
C LYS A 115 6.47 -18.48 10.10
N PHE A 116 6.33 -17.31 9.48
CA PHE A 116 7.47 -16.58 8.90
C PHE A 116 8.15 -15.65 9.90
N PHE A 117 7.41 -15.15 10.90
CA PHE A 117 7.89 -14.15 11.84
C PHE A 117 8.15 -14.70 13.26
N ASN A 118 7.92 -16.00 13.49
CA ASN A 118 8.38 -16.74 14.67
C ASN A 118 9.58 -17.61 14.31
#